data_AF-A0A957HNC9-F1
#
_entry.id   AF-A0A957HNC9-F1
#
_cell.length_a   1.000
_cell.length_b   1.000
_cell.length_c   1.000
_cell.angle_alpha   90.00
_cell.angle_beta   90.00
_cell.angle_gamma   90.00
#
_symmetry.space_group_name_H-M   'P 1'
#
loop_
_entity.id
_entity.type
_entity.pdbx_description
1 polymer ?
#
loop_
_entity_poly.entity_id
_entity_poly.type
_entity_poly.pdbx_seq_one_letter_code
_entity_poly.pdbx_strand_id
1 'polypeptide(L)'
;AALFAQQGTITMTNVTVSNNTAGNNYGGIHISGPSTSLFLQNSTIANNHRTNAVGTGFNGLIIGNNATVDMVNTVFANNDGKNCGGTGGNWTSLGHNLSTDSSCAFTQTGDQQAVDPLLGPLADNGGATLTHALLPGSPAIDAGSNADCPATDQRGVGRPYDGDGDSTATCDIGAFEAQHQLTIADVSILEGSGGTETAVFTVTLSPVNSQVVTVDYTTANGSATAGSDFTTAADTLTFNVGETTRTINVPITGDFDDEPDETFFVQLSGASNAVILDGEAVGTIIDDDGLPSLTIADQMVLEGNSGAKNAVFAVTLSPASADTVTVNYTTIAGSAAAGEDYTAVSDTLTFTPGQTGKEIAVPIIGDVVDEGVQETFTVMLSNAGNATIVDNQAIGTITDDDSARLSQGVGPQVLEGNSGTTPAVFTVTLSTPAAFVVTVDFEVNPGATDIGATAGEDYIDTAGTLTFQPGDTTKTFTIDLIGDNIMEPDEIFSTLISNANVPISVNGSIAYILNDDGNTLYLPLVVK
;
A
#
# COMPACT_ATOMS: atom_id res chain seq x y z
N ALA A 1 0.88 3.02 -58.55
CA ALA A 1 2.29 2.62 -58.47
C ALA A 1 2.95 3.61 -57.54
N ALA A 2 3.62 3.10 -56.51
CA ALA A 2 4.49 3.85 -55.62
C ALA A 2 5.52 4.67 -56.42
N LEU A 3 6.00 4.10 -57.53
CA LEU A 3 6.86 4.77 -58.49
C LEU A 3 6.30 4.61 -59.91
N PHE A 4 6.18 5.73 -60.63
CA PHE A 4 5.82 5.74 -62.05
C PHE A 4 6.76 6.62 -62.87
N ALA A 5 7.33 6.07 -63.94
CA ALA A 5 8.22 6.80 -64.85
C ALA A 5 7.93 6.51 -66.32
N GLN A 6 7.95 7.56 -67.15
CA GLN A 6 7.76 7.46 -68.61
C GLN A 6 8.94 7.93 -69.45
N GLN A 7 9.93 8.58 -68.83
CA GLN A 7 11.19 9.02 -69.44
C GLN A 7 12.27 9.08 -68.36
N GLY A 8 13.53 8.93 -68.75
CA GLY A 8 14.70 9.16 -67.89
C GLY A 8 15.27 7.91 -67.23
N THR A 9 16.30 8.10 -66.43
CA THR A 9 17.00 7.02 -65.72
C THR A 9 16.80 7.16 -64.22
N ILE A 10 16.41 6.07 -63.57
CA ILE A 10 16.21 5.99 -62.13
C ILE A 10 17.15 4.93 -61.58
N THR A 11 17.83 5.25 -60.48
CA THR A 11 18.61 4.29 -59.70
C THR A 11 18.01 4.21 -58.30
N MET A 12 17.68 3.00 -57.86
CA MET A 12 17.23 2.73 -56.51
C MET A 12 18.23 1.77 -55.87
N THR A 13 18.92 2.28 -54.84
CA THR A 13 19.92 1.54 -54.07
C THR A 13 19.47 1.55 -52.61
N ASN A 14 19.39 0.39 -51.96
CA ASN A 14 18.93 0.29 -50.57
C ASN A 14 17.52 0.87 -50.34
N VAL A 15 16.59 0.62 -51.28
CA VAL A 15 15.23 1.15 -51.19
C VAL A 15 14.25 0.04 -50.85
N THR A 16 13.39 0.29 -49.86
CA THR A 16 12.19 -0.51 -49.61
C THR A 16 10.97 0.16 -50.25
N VAL A 17 10.29 -0.53 -51.18
CA VAL A 17 8.99 -0.15 -51.76
C VAL A 17 7.95 -1.16 -51.29
N SER A 18 7.20 -0.80 -50.26
CA SER A 18 6.28 -1.75 -49.62
C SER A 18 4.96 -1.16 -49.17
N ASN A 19 3.95 -2.02 -49.01
CA ASN A 19 2.61 -1.71 -48.52
C ASN A 19 1.86 -0.63 -49.33
N ASN A 20 2.22 -0.44 -50.60
CA ASN A 20 1.54 0.54 -51.45
C ASN A 20 0.26 -0.05 -52.04
N THR A 21 -0.83 0.69 -51.98
CA THR A 21 -2.13 0.28 -52.54
C THR A 21 -2.55 1.20 -53.69
N ALA A 22 -2.94 0.64 -54.82
CA ALA A 22 -3.43 1.40 -55.98
C ALA A 22 -4.85 0.97 -56.40
N GLY A 23 -5.68 1.93 -56.84
CA GLY A 23 -7.08 1.67 -57.22
C GLY A 23 -7.24 0.81 -58.48
N ASN A 24 -6.81 1.35 -59.63
CA ASN A 24 -6.95 0.69 -60.95
C ASN A 24 -5.60 0.32 -61.59
N ASN A 25 -4.49 0.72 -60.97
CA ASN A 25 -3.13 0.53 -61.46
C ASN A 25 -2.36 -0.38 -60.50
N TYR A 26 -1.11 -0.60 -60.83
CA TYR A 26 -0.18 -1.48 -60.14
C TYR A 26 0.32 -0.86 -58.83
N GLY A 27 0.44 -1.65 -57.76
CA GLY A 27 0.81 -1.16 -56.42
C GLY A 27 2.25 -0.63 -56.31
N GLY A 28 3.24 -1.42 -56.73
CA GLY A 28 4.67 -1.15 -56.59
C GLY A 28 5.25 -0.22 -57.66
N ILE A 29 6.14 -0.72 -58.50
CA ILE A 29 6.89 0.05 -59.50
C ILE A 29 6.32 -0.17 -60.90
N HIS A 30 6.08 0.92 -61.63
CA HIS A 30 5.70 0.89 -63.04
C HIS A 30 6.58 1.83 -63.86
N ILE A 31 7.36 1.28 -64.77
CA ILE A 31 8.12 2.06 -65.74
C ILE A 31 7.67 1.77 -67.16
N SER A 32 7.70 2.79 -68.01
CA SER A 32 7.23 2.69 -69.37
C SER A 32 8.01 3.64 -70.29
N GLY A 33 8.08 3.33 -71.58
CA GLY A 33 8.61 4.25 -72.59
C GLY A 33 10.04 3.91 -73.03
N PRO A 34 10.37 4.17 -74.30
CA PRO A 34 11.59 3.68 -74.95
C PRO A 34 12.88 4.38 -74.48
N SER A 35 12.77 5.40 -73.65
CA SER A 35 13.89 6.17 -73.10
C SER A 35 13.89 6.14 -71.57
N THR A 36 13.27 5.11 -70.99
CA THR A 36 13.14 4.93 -69.55
C THR A 36 13.94 3.72 -69.12
N SER A 37 14.86 3.92 -68.18
CA SER A 37 15.62 2.85 -67.55
C SER A 37 15.55 2.92 -66.03
N LEU A 38 15.54 1.76 -65.39
CA LEU A 38 15.59 1.61 -63.93
C LEU A 38 16.72 0.65 -63.57
N PHE A 39 17.53 1.03 -62.60
CA PHE A 39 18.49 0.14 -61.95
C PHE A 39 18.07 -0.10 -60.51
N LEU A 40 17.83 -1.37 -60.16
CA LEU A 40 17.51 -1.80 -58.80
C LEU A 40 18.72 -2.52 -58.22
N GLN A 41 19.20 -2.02 -57.09
CA GLN A 41 20.35 -2.57 -56.38
C GLN A 41 19.99 -2.68 -54.91
N ASN A 42 20.18 -3.87 -54.31
CA ASN A 42 19.97 -4.06 -52.87
C ASN A 42 18.65 -3.46 -52.40
N SER A 43 17.55 -3.80 -53.06
CA SER A 43 16.25 -3.17 -52.83
C SER A 43 15.19 -4.22 -52.50
N THR A 44 14.15 -3.84 -51.77
CA THR A 44 13.07 -4.73 -51.35
C THR A 44 11.73 -4.20 -51.85
N ILE A 45 11.09 -4.93 -52.77
CA ILE A 45 9.78 -4.58 -53.34
C ILE A 45 8.77 -5.61 -52.86
N ALA A 46 8.01 -5.28 -51.82
CA ALA A 46 7.18 -6.27 -51.12
C ALA A 46 5.76 -5.79 -50.80
N ASN A 47 4.81 -6.71 -50.63
CA ASN A 47 3.46 -6.41 -50.10
C ASN A 47 2.74 -5.25 -50.82
N ASN A 48 2.95 -5.07 -52.12
CA ASN A 48 2.25 -4.03 -52.87
C ASN A 48 0.94 -4.58 -53.45
N HIS A 49 -0.13 -3.78 -53.34
CA HIS A 49 -1.50 -4.21 -53.55
C HIS A 49 -2.25 -3.38 -54.60
N ARG A 50 -3.34 -3.96 -55.11
CA ARG A 50 -4.35 -3.23 -55.90
C ARG A 50 -5.78 -3.55 -55.44
N THR A 51 -6.65 -2.55 -55.35
CA THR A 51 -7.98 -2.74 -54.73
C THR A 51 -9.03 -3.38 -55.65
N ASN A 52 -8.87 -3.29 -56.98
CA ASN A 52 -9.99 -3.55 -57.91
C ASN A 52 -9.86 -4.80 -58.80
N ALA A 53 -8.93 -5.74 -58.55
CA ALA A 53 -8.87 -6.95 -59.38
C ALA A 53 -8.31 -8.19 -58.67
N VAL A 54 -9.20 -9.18 -58.49
CA VAL A 54 -8.90 -10.54 -58.03
C VAL A 54 -8.04 -11.28 -59.07
N GLY A 55 -6.81 -11.64 -58.69
CA GLY A 55 -6.09 -12.82 -59.22
C GLY A 55 -5.31 -12.77 -60.55
N THR A 56 -5.17 -11.64 -61.25
CA THR A 56 -4.52 -11.65 -62.61
C THR A 56 -3.58 -10.48 -62.92
N GLY A 57 -2.99 -9.82 -61.90
CA GLY A 57 -2.16 -8.62 -62.07
C GLY A 57 -0.69 -8.82 -61.72
N PHE A 58 0.12 -7.85 -62.10
CA PHE A 58 1.48 -7.65 -61.60
C PHE A 58 1.42 -6.50 -60.58
N ASN A 59 2.05 -6.62 -59.42
CA ASN A 59 2.03 -5.53 -58.44
C ASN A 59 3.39 -5.23 -57.80
N GLY A 60 4.43 -6.03 -58.03
CA GLY A 60 5.80 -5.68 -57.64
C GLY A 60 6.45 -4.73 -58.66
N LEU A 61 6.86 -5.24 -59.82
CA LEU A 61 7.53 -4.50 -60.89
C LEU A 61 6.86 -4.72 -62.25
N ILE A 62 6.64 -3.62 -62.97
CA ILE A 62 6.05 -3.65 -64.32
C ILE A 62 6.78 -2.77 -65.29
N ILE A 63 6.97 -3.33 -66.47
CA ILE A 63 7.79 -2.73 -67.52
C ILE A 63 6.99 -2.72 -68.83
N GLY A 64 6.68 -1.53 -69.32
CA GLY A 64 5.92 -1.33 -70.56
C GLY A 64 6.71 -0.60 -71.64
N ASN A 65 6.23 -0.67 -72.89
CA ASN A 65 6.61 0.21 -73.99
C ASN A 65 8.15 0.40 -74.17
N ASN A 66 8.91 -0.69 -74.28
CA ASN A 66 10.36 -0.72 -74.49
C ASN A 66 11.21 -0.08 -73.38
N ALA A 67 10.69 0.06 -72.16
CA ALA A 67 11.52 0.40 -71.00
C ALA A 67 12.45 -0.77 -70.63
N THR A 68 13.56 -0.46 -69.94
CA THR A 68 14.55 -1.46 -69.50
C THR A 68 14.75 -1.42 -67.98
N VAL A 69 14.88 -2.59 -67.35
CA VAL A 69 15.27 -2.71 -65.93
C VAL A 69 16.48 -3.60 -65.81
N ASP A 70 17.49 -3.16 -65.08
CA ASP A 70 18.55 -4.05 -64.60
C ASP A 70 18.43 -4.19 -63.08
N MET A 71 18.62 -5.39 -62.55
CA MET A 71 18.48 -5.65 -61.12
C MET A 71 19.50 -6.63 -60.56
N VAL A 72 20.00 -6.34 -59.36
CA VAL A 72 20.97 -7.13 -58.61
C VAL A 72 20.64 -7.06 -57.11
N ASN A 73 20.90 -8.14 -56.37
CA ASN A 73 20.68 -8.18 -54.91
C ASN A 73 19.28 -7.73 -54.48
N THR A 74 18.24 -7.95 -55.31
CA THR A 74 16.92 -7.35 -55.09
C THR A 74 15.88 -8.41 -54.72
N VAL A 75 15.06 -8.11 -53.70
CA VAL A 75 13.95 -8.95 -53.23
C VAL A 75 12.64 -8.48 -53.85
N PHE A 76 11.87 -9.42 -54.40
CA PHE A 76 10.46 -9.25 -54.75
C PHE A 76 9.61 -10.25 -53.98
N ALA A 77 8.73 -9.79 -53.09
CA ALA A 77 8.02 -10.68 -52.18
C ALA A 77 6.57 -10.30 -51.94
N ASN A 78 5.68 -11.28 -51.90
CA ASN A 78 4.32 -11.12 -51.39
C ASN A 78 3.52 -9.96 -52.03
N ASN A 79 3.83 -9.58 -53.27
CA ASN A 79 3.03 -8.61 -54.01
C ASN A 79 1.77 -9.29 -54.55
N ASP A 80 0.63 -8.59 -54.59
CA ASP A 80 -0.61 -9.18 -55.09
C ASP A 80 -0.44 -9.72 -56.52
N GLY A 81 -0.77 -10.98 -56.77
CA GLY A 81 -0.59 -11.58 -58.09
C GLY A 81 0.86 -11.93 -58.38
N LYS A 82 1.44 -11.34 -59.44
CA LYS A 82 2.82 -11.60 -59.87
C LYS A 82 3.79 -10.52 -59.38
N ASN A 83 4.96 -10.95 -58.92
CA ASN A 83 6.05 -10.06 -58.52
C ASN A 83 6.60 -9.22 -59.68
N CYS A 84 6.81 -9.82 -60.86
CA CYS A 84 7.31 -9.13 -62.04
C CYS A 84 6.44 -9.38 -63.27
N GLY A 85 6.40 -8.41 -64.17
CA GLY A 85 5.84 -8.60 -65.50
C GLY A 85 6.03 -7.43 -66.45
N GLY A 86 5.49 -7.57 -67.66
CA GLY A 86 5.62 -6.52 -68.66
C GLY A 86 4.65 -6.62 -69.81
N THR A 87 4.46 -5.47 -70.47
CA THR A 87 3.71 -5.32 -71.73
C THR A 87 4.61 -4.64 -72.75
N GLY A 88 5.62 -5.38 -73.22
CA GLY A 88 6.55 -4.92 -74.25
C GLY A 88 7.78 -4.15 -73.76
N GLY A 89 8.18 -4.30 -72.49
CA GLY A 89 9.51 -3.91 -71.99
C GLY A 89 10.34 -5.13 -71.58
N ASN A 90 11.62 -4.93 -71.25
CA ASN A 90 12.54 -6.02 -70.88
C ASN A 90 13.24 -5.77 -69.55
N TRP A 91 13.65 -6.84 -68.88
CA TRP A 91 14.52 -6.75 -67.72
C TRP A 91 15.69 -7.74 -67.80
N THR A 92 16.77 -7.36 -67.11
CA THR A 92 17.99 -8.16 -66.97
C THR A 92 18.22 -8.43 -65.49
N SER A 93 18.25 -9.70 -65.10
CA SER A 93 18.89 -10.08 -63.84
C SER A 93 20.40 -10.00 -64.03
N LEU A 94 21.09 -9.33 -63.10
CA LEU A 94 22.54 -9.35 -62.98
C LEU A 94 23.01 -10.40 -61.95
N GLY A 95 22.10 -11.17 -61.36
CA GLY A 95 22.37 -12.19 -60.35
C GLY A 95 21.91 -11.81 -58.96
N HIS A 96 21.88 -12.82 -58.09
CA HIS A 96 21.58 -12.68 -56.66
C HIS A 96 20.26 -11.97 -56.34
N ASN A 97 19.23 -12.14 -57.17
CA ASN A 97 17.88 -11.63 -56.89
C ASN A 97 17.00 -12.73 -56.28
N LEU A 98 16.01 -12.36 -55.47
CA LEU A 98 15.09 -13.32 -54.84
C LEU A 98 13.64 -12.95 -55.15
N SER A 99 12.85 -13.93 -55.60
CA SER A 99 11.41 -13.77 -55.80
C SER A 99 10.60 -14.87 -55.11
N THR A 100 9.50 -14.49 -54.43
CA THR A 100 8.53 -15.43 -53.85
C THR A 100 7.72 -16.22 -54.88
N ASP A 101 7.78 -15.82 -56.15
CA ASP A 101 7.16 -16.54 -57.27
C ASP A 101 8.15 -16.68 -58.45
N SER A 102 7.71 -17.34 -59.53
CA SER A 102 8.51 -17.54 -60.74
C SER A 102 8.32 -16.48 -61.83
N SER A 103 7.58 -15.40 -61.54
CA SER A 103 7.17 -14.41 -62.55
C SER A 103 8.31 -13.53 -63.04
N CYS A 104 9.36 -13.38 -62.23
CA CYS A 104 10.56 -12.61 -62.57
C CYS A 104 11.54 -13.38 -63.45
N ALA A 105 11.39 -14.70 -63.58
CA ALA A 105 12.22 -15.55 -64.44
C ALA A 105 13.73 -15.36 -64.23
N PHE A 106 14.16 -15.22 -62.97
CA PHE A 106 15.55 -15.11 -62.57
C PHE A 106 16.34 -16.42 -62.80
N THR A 107 17.41 -16.37 -63.58
CA THR A 107 18.17 -17.55 -64.01
C THR A 107 19.68 -17.39 -63.90
N GLN A 108 20.16 -16.28 -63.36
CA GLN A 108 21.59 -16.01 -63.23
C GLN A 108 22.15 -16.62 -61.95
N THR A 109 23.47 -16.53 -61.78
CA THR A 109 24.15 -16.98 -60.56
C THR A 109 23.59 -16.27 -59.32
N GLY A 110 23.34 -17.04 -58.25
CA GLY A 110 22.80 -16.52 -56.99
C GLY A 110 21.30 -16.22 -57.01
N ASP A 111 20.65 -16.23 -58.17
CA ASP A 111 19.22 -15.97 -58.26
C ASP A 111 18.40 -17.08 -57.58
N GLN A 112 17.37 -16.67 -56.83
CA GLN A 112 16.44 -17.52 -56.12
C GLN A 112 15.01 -17.23 -56.59
N GLN A 113 14.22 -18.27 -56.88
CA GLN A 113 12.83 -18.13 -57.33
C GLN A 113 11.90 -19.11 -56.63
N ALA A 114 10.66 -18.67 -56.41
CA ALA A 114 9.67 -19.40 -55.63
C ALA A 114 10.18 -19.75 -54.22
N VAL A 115 10.93 -18.81 -53.62
CA VAL A 115 11.50 -18.93 -52.27
C VAL A 115 10.99 -17.77 -51.42
N ASP A 116 10.59 -18.07 -50.19
CA ASP A 116 10.19 -17.05 -49.22
C ASP A 116 11.44 -16.38 -48.62
N PRO A 117 11.62 -15.06 -48.76
CA PRO A 117 12.72 -14.33 -48.12
C PRO A 117 12.57 -14.20 -46.60
N LEU A 118 11.47 -14.66 -45.99
CA LEU A 118 11.19 -14.53 -44.56
C LEU A 118 11.33 -13.08 -44.08
N LEU A 119 10.58 -12.17 -44.72
CA LEU A 119 10.58 -10.76 -44.34
C LEU A 119 9.76 -10.54 -43.05
N GLY A 120 10.33 -9.77 -42.12
CA GLY A 120 9.59 -9.21 -40.98
C GLY A 120 8.57 -8.16 -41.43
N PRO A 121 7.75 -7.61 -40.51
CA PRO A 121 6.83 -6.52 -40.82
C PRO A 121 7.57 -5.26 -41.30
N LEU A 122 6.87 -4.38 -42.02
CA LEU A 122 7.40 -3.05 -42.33
C LEU A 122 7.41 -2.24 -41.04
N ALA A 123 8.59 -1.98 -40.50
CA ALA A 123 8.78 -1.36 -39.19
C ALA A 123 9.98 -0.41 -39.18
N ASP A 124 10.12 0.35 -38.09
CA ASP A 124 11.33 1.12 -37.85
C ASP A 124 12.41 0.18 -37.32
N ASN A 125 13.43 -0.06 -38.15
CA ASN A 125 14.57 -0.93 -37.82
C ASN A 125 15.86 -0.12 -37.61
N GLY A 126 15.77 1.18 -37.30
CA GLY A 126 16.93 2.04 -36.99
C GLY A 126 17.48 2.86 -38.16
N GLY A 127 16.66 3.15 -39.17
CA GLY A 127 17.03 3.96 -40.35
C GLY A 127 16.13 5.19 -40.57
N ALA A 128 16.44 6.01 -41.58
CA ALA A 128 15.63 7.21 -41.88
C ALA A 128 14.22 6.91 -42.43
N THR A 129 13.97 5.65 -42.80
CA THR A 129 12.71 5.16 -43.39
C THR A 129 12.45 3.74 -42.91
N LEU A 130 11.18 3.33 -42.85
CA LEU A 130 10.80 1.97 -42.52
C LEU A 130 11.40 0.95 -43.51
N THR A 131 11.75 -0.24 -43.02
CA THR A 131 12.32 -1.33 -43.82
C THR A 131 11.66 -2.65 -43.45
N HIS A 132 11.91 -3.70 -44.24
CA HIS A 132 11.68 -5.07 -43.83
C HIS A 132 13.01 -5.68 -43.34
N ALA A 133 13.03 -6.16 -42.10
CA ALA A 133 14.14 -6.98 -41.60
C ALA A 133 14.09 -8.38 -42.25
N LEU A 134 15.24 -9.00 -42.45
CA LEU A 134 15.33 -10.42 -42.78
C LEU A 134 15.22 -11.22 -41.47
N LEU A 135 14.23 -12.12 -41.39
CA LEU A 135 14.05 -12.95 -40.19
C LEU A 135 15.10 -14.06 -40.13
N PRO A 136 15.37 -14.62 -38.94
CA PRO A 136 16.35 -15.70 -38.77
C PRO A 136 16.08 -16.88 -39.71
N GLY A 137 17.14 -17.37 -40.36
CA GLY A 137 17.07 -18.44 -41.36
C GLY A 137 16.59 -17.99 -42.75
N SER A 138 16.45 -16.68 -42.98
CA SER A 138 16.14 -16.15 -44.30
C SER A 138 17.19 -16.59 -45.33
N PRO A 139 16.77 -17.10 -46.50
CA PRO A 139 17.68 -17.46 -47.57
C PRO A 139 18.25 -16.23 -48.30
N ALA A 140 17.85 -15.02 -47.91
CA ALA A 140 18.42 -13.77 -48.39
C ALA A 140 19.65 -13.31 -47.58
N ILE A 141 19.85 -13.86 -46.37
CA ILE A 141 21.02 -13.56 -45.54
C ILE A 141 22.27 -14.17 -46.18
N ASP A 142 23.34 -13.38 -46.30
CA ASP A 142 24.63 -13.74 -46.91
C ASP A 142 24.53 -14.31 -48.34
N ALA A 143 23.45 -14.02 -49.07
CA ALA A 143 23.17 -14.63 -50.38
C ALA A 143 23.40 -13.70 -51.57
N GLY A 144 23.82 -12.46 -51.34
CA GLY A 144 24.04 -11.42 -52.35
C GLY A 144 25.41 -11.47 -53.04
N SER A 145 25.60 -10.55 -53.99
CA SER A 145 26.88 -10.24 -54.63
C SER A 145 27.61 -9.15 -53.85
N ASN A 146 28.78 -9.48 -53.30
CA ASN A 146 29.69 -8.52 -52.68
C ASN A 146 30.25 -7.49 -53.68
N ALA A 147 30.36 -7.85 -54.96
CA ALA A 147 30.85 -6.93 -55.99
C ALA A 147 29.85 -5.80 -56.28
N ASP A 148 28.57 -6.08 -56.11
CA ASP A 148 27.47 -5.16 -56.37
C ASP A 148 26.85 -4.61 -55.08
N CYS A 149 27.54 -4.77 -53.94
CA CYS A 149 27.05 -4.35 -52.63
C CYS A 149 27.48 -2.91 -52.30
N PRO A 150 26.54 -2.00 -51.99
CA PRO A 150 26.86 -0.69 -51.43
C PRO A 150 27.54 -0.81 -50.06
N ALA A 151 28.34 0.20 -49.68
CA ALA A 151 29.08 0.18 -48.42
C ALA A 151 28.20 0.14 -47.15
N THR A 152 26.95 0.59 -47.26
CA THR A 152 25.97 0.53 -46.17
C THR A 152 24.61 0.08 -46.69
N ASP A 153 23.72 -0.38 -45.82
CA ASP A 153 22.32 -0.68 -46.13
C ASP A 153 21.42 0.57 -46.03
N GLN A 154 20.09 0.39 -46.06
CA GLN A 154 19.11 1.49 -45.98
C GLN A 154 19.15 2.25 -44.64
N ARG A 155 19.66 1.63 -43.58
CA ARG A 155 19.79 2.22 -42.24
C ARG A 155 21.13 2.94 -42.06
N GLY A 156 22.08 2.72 -42.97
CA GLY A 156 23.47 3.18 -42.83
C GLY A 156 24.36 2.15 -42.14
N VAL A 157 23.88 0.92 -41.91
CA VAL A 157 24.68 -0.18 -41.34
C VAL A 157 25.66 -0.68 -42.40
N GLY A 158 26.92 -0.90 -42.03
CA GLY A 158 27.97 -1.34 -42.96
C GLY A 158 27.71 -2.72 -43.56
N ARG A 159 28.08 -2.90 -44.83
CA ARG A 159 28.00 -4.16 -45.58
C ARG A 159 29.34 -4.50 -46.24
N PRO A 160 29.67 -5.79 -46.47
CA PRO A 160 28.93 -6.97 -46.02
C PRO A 160 29.15 -7.26 -44.53
N TYR A 161 28.19 -7.91 -43.89
CA TYR A 161 28.24 -8.42 -42.52
C TYR A 161 27.92 -9.92 -42.54
N ASP A 162 28.68 -10.71 -41.79
CA ASP A 162 28.43 -12.15 -41.61
C ASP A 162 27.18 -12.33 -40.74
N GLY A 163 26.02 -12.42 -41.39
CA GLY A 163 24.71 -12.50 -40.79
C GLY A 163 24.24 -13.92 -40.53
N ASP A 164 24.79 -14.94 -41.19
CA ASP A 164 24.48 -16.35 -40.93
C ASP A 164 25.46 -17.02 -39.96
N GLY A 165 26.57 -16.35 -39.65
CA GLY A 165 27.56 -16.82 -38.70
C GLY A 165 28.40 -17.98 -39.25
N ASP A 166 28.74 -17.96 -40.54
CA ASP A 166 29.64 -18.95 -41.17
C ASP A 166 31.11 -18.48 -41.27
N SER A 167 31.41 -17.27 -40.77
CA SER A 167 32.70 -16.55 -40.88
C SER A 167 32.99 -15.94 -42.26
N THR A 168 32.01 -15.88 -43.15
CA THR A 168 32.12 -15.30 -44.49
C THR A 168 31.12 -14.17 -44.67
N ALA A 169 31.57 -12.94 -44.44
CA ALA A 169 30.73 -11.77 -44.67
C ALA A 169 30.34 -11.65 -46.17
N THR A 170 29.06 -11.83 -46.45
CA THR A 170 28.45 -11.63 -47.75
C THR A 170 27.29 -10.65 -47.62
N CYS A 171 27.07 -9.86 -48.66
CA CYS A 171 26.00 -8.88 -48.68
C CYS A 171 24.65 -9.61 -48.71
N ASP A 172 23.67 -9.17 -47.95
CA ASP A 172 22.32 -9.72 -48.08
C ASP A 172 21.63 -9.33 -49.40
N ILE A 173 20.68 -10.16 -49.83
CA ILE A 173 19.73 -9.79 -50.88
C ILE A 173 18.68 -8.86 -50.26
N GLY A 174 18.56 -7.64 -50.79
CA GLY A 174 17.59 -6.64 -50.37
C GLY A 174 18.19 -5.38 -49.74
N ALA A 175 17.31 -4.53 -49.22
CA ALA A 175 17.65 -3.21 -48.67
C ALA A 175 18.20 -3.24 -47.24
N PHE A 176 18.16 -4.40 -46.58
CA PHE A 176 18.51 -4.60 -45.19
C PHE A 176 19.70 -5.54 -45.08
N GLU A 177 20.61 -5.24 -44.16
CA GLU A 177 21.70 -6.15 -43.76
C GLU A 177 21.42 -6.76 -42.38
N ALA A 178 21.23 -8.07 -42.31
CA ALA A 178 21.05 -8.82 -41.08
C ALA A 178 22.32 -8.70 -40.22
N GLN A 179 22.12 -8.27 -38.99
CA GLN A 179 23.16 -8.28 -37.97
C GLN A 179 22.73 -9.17 -36.82
N HIS A 180 23.71 -9.74 -36.13
CA HIS A 180 23.52 -10.37 -34.83
C HIS A 180 22.93 -9.36 -33.85
N GLN A 181 21.75 -9.65 -33.32
CA GLN A 181 20.97 -8.76 -32.45
C GLN A 181 20.73 -9.43 -31.10
N LEU A 182 20.87 -8.63 -30.04
CA LEU A 182 20.50 -9.00 -28.69
C LEU A 182 19.19 -8.33 -28.30
N THR A 183 18.32 -9.10 -27.66
CA THR A 183 17.12 -8.63 -26.99
C THR A 183 17.01 -9.28 -25.62
N ILE A 184 16.31 -8.63 -24.69
CA ILE A 184 16.01 -9.16 -23.36
C ILE A 184 14.49 -9.12 -23.16
N ALA A 185 13.93 -10.17 -22.55
CA ALA A 185 12.49 -10.25 -22.31
C ALA A 185 12.11 -9.82 -20.89
N ASP A 186 10.99 -9.13 -20.76
CA ASP A 186 10.34 -8.80 -19.48
C ASP A 186 9.95 -10.05 -18.69
N VAL A 187 9.88 -9.90 -17.36
CA VAL A 187 9.51 -10.98 -16.43
C VAL A 187 8.53 -10.44 -15.40
N SER A 188 7.55 -11.26 -15.03
CA SER A 188 6.73 -11.03 -13.84
C SER A 188 6.84 -12.22 -12.89
N ILE A 189 6.97 -11.97 -11.59
CA ILE A 189 7.19 -13.00 -10.57
C ILE A 189 6.49 -12.59 -9.27
N LEU A 190 5.95 -13.56 -8.53
CA LEU A 190 5.48 -13.34 -7.17
C LEU A 190 6.68 -13.22 -6.23
N GLU A 191 6.66 -12.27 -5.29
CA GLU A 191 7.76 -12.11 -4.35
C GLU A 191 7.82 -13.22 -3.29
N GLY A 192 6.66 -13.75 -2.92
CA GLY A 192 6.48 -14.77 -1.90
C GLY A 192 6.52 -14.17 -0.49
N SER A 193 5.73 -14.76 0.43
CA SER A 193 5.67 -14.31 1.82
C SER A 193 6.91 -14.70 2.68
N GLY A 194 8.09 -14.21 2.30
CA GLY A 194 9.36 -14.36 3.01
C GLY A 194 10.43 -15.14 2.24
N GLY A 195 11.67 -14.64 2.27
CA GLY A 195 12.84 -15.35 1.75
C GLY A 195 13.38 -14.74 0.48
N THR A 196 13.68 -15.57 -0.53
CA THR A 196 14.24 -15.07 -1.80
C THR A 196 13.73 -15.90 -2.97
N GLU A 197 13.04 -15.23 -3.89
CA GLU A 197 12.64 -15.75 -5.19
C GLU A 197 13.66 -15.32 -6.27
N THR A 198 13.54 -15.82 -7.51
CA THR A 198 14.49 -15.48 -8.58
C THR A 198 13.77 -15.14 -9.88
N ALA A 199 13.83 -13.87 -10.27
CA ALA A 199 13.41 -13.43 -11.59
C ALA A 199 14.46 -13.87 -12.64
N VAL A 200 14.02 -14.61 -13.66
CA VAL A 200 14.89 -15.18 -14.69
C VAL A 200 14.63 -14.48 -16.04
N PHE A 201 15.43 -13.48 -16.36
CA PHE A 201 15.35 -12.76 -17.62
C PHE A 201 16.06 -13.53 -18.72
N THR A 202 15.39 -13.74 -19.85
CA THR A 202 15.99 -14.43 -21.01
C THR A 202 16.53 -13.39 -21.97
N VAL A 203 17.84 -13.46 -22.25
CA VAL A 203 18.50 -12.69 -23.30
C VAL A 203 18.63 -13.59 -24.53
N THR A 204 18.14 -13.11 -25.68
CA THR A 204 18.21 -13.85 -26.94
C THR A 204 19.17 -13.18 -27.91
N LEU A 205 20.00 -13.99 -28.55
CA LEU A 205 20.89 -13.62 -29.64
C LEU A 205 20.32 -14.23 -30.92
N SER A 206 20.06 -13.38 -31.92
CA SER A 206 19.60 -13.84 -33.22
C SER A 206 20.14 -12.96 -34.34
N PRO A 207 20.55 -13.54 -35.48
CA PRO A 207 20.81 -14.97 -35.74
C PRO A 207 21.95 -15.55 -34.88
N VAL A 208 22.32 -16.82 -35.11
CA VAL A 208 23.42 -17.47 -34.39
C VAL A 208 24.76 -16.92 -34.88
N ASN A 209 25.74 -16.73 -33.99
CA ASN A 209 27.04 -16.15 -34.32
C ASN A 209 28.18 -17.20 -34.36
N SER A 210 29.09 -17.07 -35.34
CA SER A 210 30.37 -17.83 -35.47
C SER A 210 31.41 -17.46 -34.42
N GLN A 211 31.23 -16.33 -33.74
CA GLN A 211 32.13 -15.75 -32.76
C GLN A 211 31.44 -15.67 -31.40
N VAL A 212 32.26 -15.57 -30.35
CA VAL A 212 31.77 -15.30 -29.01
C VAL A 212 31.14 -13.91 -28.97
N VAL A 213 29.92 -13.82 -28.44
CA VAL A 213 29.22 -12.55 -28.19
C VAL A 213 29.23 -12.30 -26.69
N THR A 214 29.65 -11.10 -26.27
CA THR A 214 29.54 -10.65 -24.88
C THR A 214 28.65 -9.43 -24.79
N VAL A 215 27.89 -9.31 -23.70
CA VAL A 215 27.08 -8.13 -23.38
C VAL A 215 27.06 -7.95 -21.87
N ASP A 216 27.29 -6.73 -21.40
CA ASP A 216 27.20 -6.39 -19.98
C ASP A 216 25.75 -6.16 -19.60
N TYR A 217 25.38 -6.47 -18.36
CA TYR A 217 24.08 -6.11 -17.82
C TYR A 217 24.20 -5.48 -16.42
N THR A 218 23.25 -4.61 -16.10
CA THR A 218 23.10 -4.02 -14.77
C THR A 218 21.62 -3.86 -14.43
N THR A 219 21.26 -4.09 -13.19
CA THR A 219 19.92 -3.76 -12.66
C THR A 219 19.80 -2.28 -12.29
N ALA A 220 18.60 -1.73 -12.40
CA ALA A 220 18.25 -0.38 -11.98
C ALA A 220 16.87 -0.37 -11.30
N ASN A 221 16.71 0.53 -10.32
CA ASN A 221 15.45 0.67 -9.59
C ASN A 221 14.32 1.21 -10.50
N GLY A 222 13.09 0.84 -10.19
CA GLY A 222 11.87 1.47 -10.71
C GLY A 222 11.02 1.96 -9.55
N SER A 223 9.82 1.40 -9.36
CA SER A 223 9.12 1.52 -8.08
C SER A 223 9.76 0.60 -7.03
N ALA A 224 10.19 -0.59 -7.44
CA ALA A 224 11.02 -1.48 -6.63
C ALA A 224 12.44 -0.90 -6.48
N THR A 225 12.93 -0.96 -5.26
CA THR A 225 14.20 -0.47 -4.75
C THR A 225 15.13 -1.63 -4.39
N ALA A 226 16.36 -1.58 -4.90
CA ALA A 226 17.36 -2.58 -4.53
C ALA A 226 17.69 -2.55 -3.03
N GLY A 227 17.69 -3.72 -2.41
CA GLY A 227 17.97 -3.94 -0.99
C GLY A 227 16.72 -4.19 -0.14
N SER A 228 15.57 -3.62 -0.53
CA SER A 228 14.26 -4.02 0.01
C SER A 228 13.68 -5.14 -0.86
N ASP A 229 13.45 -4.89 -2.15
CA ASP A 229 12.54 -5.73 -2.95
C ASP A 229 13.32 -6.66 -3.90
N PHE A 230 14.54 -6.27 -4.27
CA PHE A 230 15.45 -7.12 -5.05
C PHE A 230 16.92 -6.87 -4.72
N THR A 231 17.80 -7.80 -5.08
CA THR A 231 19.25 -7.62 -4.96
C THR A 231 19.85 -7.15 -6.28
N THR A 232 20.68 -6.11 -6.25
CA THR A 232 21.37 -5.63 -7.47
C THR A 232 22.19 -6.75 -8.12
N ALA A 233 21.94 -6.99 -9.41
CA ALA A 233 22.75 -7.86 -10.25
C ALA A 233 23.46 -7.04 -11.34
N ALA A 234 24.73 -7.38 -11.58
CA ALA A 234 25.54 -6.84 -12.67
C ALA A 234 26.67 -7.82 -13.03
N ASP A 235 26.82 -8.16 -14.31
CA ASP A 235 27.87 -9.03 -14.82
C ASP A 235 27.96 -8.94 -16.37
N THR A 236 28.86 -9.71 -16.98
CA THR A 236 28.95 -9.88 -18.44
C THR A 236 28.34 -11.23 -18.85
N LEU A 237 27.29 -11.19 -19.66
CA LEU A 237 26.75 -12.37 -20.35
C LEU A 237 27.66 -12.77 -21.51
N THR A 238 28.03 -14.05 -21.58
CA THR A 238 28.83 -14.60 -22.68
C THR A 238 28.04 -15.67 -23.43
N PHE A 239 27.76 -15.45 -24.70
CA PHE A 239 27.26 -16.46 -25.63
C PHE A 239 28.45 -17.10 -26.32
N ASN A 240 28.67 -18.38 -26.07
CA ASN A 240 29.63 -19.18 -26.82
C ASN A 240 29.15 -19.34 -28.26
N VAL A 241 30.07 -19.69 -29.15
CA VAL A 241 29.77 -19.99 -30.55
C VAL A 241 28.61 -20.97 -30.65
N GLY A 242 27.57 -20.61 -31.39
CA GLY A 242 26.37 -21.43 -31.57
C GLY A 242 25.25 -21.22 -30.55
N GLU A 243 25.49 -20.53 -29.43
CA GLU A 243 24.45 -20.26 -28.43
C GLU A 243 23.59 -19.06 -28.84
N THR A 244 22.27 -19.17 -28.70
CA THR A 244 21.30 -18.11 -29.03
C THR A 244 20.51 -17.63 -27.82
N THR A 245 20.69 -18.23 -26.64
CA THR A 245 20.00 -17.85 -25.42
C THR A 245 20.91 -17.91 -24.20
N ARG A 246 20.73 -16.95 -23.30
CA ARG A 246 21.32 -16.92 -21.96
C ARG A 246 20.31 -16.34 -20.99
N THR A 247 20.53 -16.55 -19.70
CA THR A 247 19.65 -16.00 -18.65
C THR A 247 20.41 -15.11 -17.70
N ILE A 248 19.73 -14.07 -17.22
CA ILE A 248 20.14 -13.23 -16.10
C ILE A 248 19.22 -13.57 -14.94
N ASN A 249 19.80 -13.89 -13.79
CA ASN A 249 19.04 -14.22 -12.58
C ASN A 249 19.14 -13.04 -11.61
N VAL A 250 18.01 -12.46 -11.25
CA VAL A 250 17.91 -11.38 -10.26
C VAL A 250 17.17 -11.92 -9.03
N PRO A 251 17.81 -11.97 -7.85
CA PRO A 251 17.14 -12.36 -6.62
C PRO A 251 16.11 -11.32 -6.20
N ILE A 252 14.88 -11.76 -5.93
CA ILE A 252 13.76 -10.97 -5.41
C ILE A 252 13.64 -11.28 -3.93
N THR A 253 13.56 -10.25 -3.09
CA THR A 253 13.37 -10.40 -1.65
C THR A 253 11.88 -10.37 -1.38
N GLY A 254 11.32 -11.46 -0.88
CA GLY A 254 9.92 -11.46 -0.44
C GLY A 254 9.83 -11.24 1.07
N ASP A 255 8.73 -10.63 1.54
CA ASP A 255 8.48 -10.42 2.95
C ASP A 255 7.04 -10.75 3.41
N PHE A 256 6.38 -9.89 4.18
CA PHE A 256 5.00 -10.12 4.61
C PHE A 256 4.20 -8.82 4.54
N ASP A 257 4.84 -7.70 4.18
CA ASP A 257 4.21 -6.40 4.18
C ASP A 257 3.28 -6.30 2.97
N ASP A 258 2.14 -5.61 3.14
CA ASP A 258 1.17 -5.43 2.04
C ASP A 258 1.61 -4.26 1.16
N GLU A 259 2.05 -4.58 -0.06
CA GLU A 259 2.63 -3.65 -1.03
C GLU A 259 1.87 -3.66 -2.37
N PRO A 260 1.94 -2.58 -3.18
CA PRO A 260 1.46 -2.63 -4.56
C PRO A 260 2.45 -3.38 -5.46
N ASP A 261 1.99 -3.99 -6.57
CA ASP A 261 2.89 -4.52 -7.60
C ASP A 261 3.95 -3.48 -8.02
N GLU A 262 5.21 -3.92 -8.05
CA GLU A 262 6.35 -3.05 -8.28
C GLU A 262 7.15 -3.43 -9.51
N THR A 263 8.00 -2.51 -10.00
CA THR A 263 8.84 -2.72 -11.17
C THR A 263 10.28 -2.30 -10.94
N PHE A 264 11.22 -3.04 -11.54
CA PHE A 264 12.64 -2.69 -11.69
C PHE A 264 13.09 -2.99 -13.13
N PHE A 265 14.33 -2.61 -13.48
CA PHE A 265 14.85 -2.75 -14.83
C PHE A 265 16.15 -3.57 -14.88
N VAL A 266 16.35 -4.30 -15.98
CA VAL A 266 17.63 -4.92 -16.35
C VAL A 266 18.09 -4.31 -17.68
N GLN A 267 19.25 -3.63 -17.66
CA GLN A 267 19.77 -2.90 -18.81
C GLN A 267 21.00 -3.59 -19.39
N LEU A 268 21.00 -3.83 -20.71
CA LEU A 268 22.12 -4.36 -21.47
C LEU A 268 23.01 -3.22 -22.00
N SER A 269 24.32 -3.43 -22.01
CA SER A 269 25.28 -2.48 -22.55
C SER A 269 26.56 -3.18 -23.05
N GLY A 270 27.43 -2.44 -23.74
CA GLY A 270 28.77 -2.94 -24.07
C GLY A 270 28.83 -4.17 -25.00
N ALA A 271 27.80 -4.42 -25.81
CA ALA A 271 27.78 -5.61 -26.67
C ALA A 271 28.95 -5.67 -27.66
N SER A 272 29.52 -6.86 -27.84
CA SER A 272 30.55 -7.16 -28.84
C SER A 272 30.06 -8.22 -29.82
N ASN A 273 30.37 -8.08 -31.12
CA ASN A 273 29.96 -9.00 -32.19
C ASN A 273 28.43 -9.14 -32.35
N ALA A 274 27.66 -8.28 -31.72
CA ALA A 274 26.23 -8.12 -31.88
C ALA A 274 25.85 -6.65 -31.60
N VAL A 275 24.66 -6.25 -32.03
CA VAL A 275 24.04 -4.98 -31.68
C VAL A 275 22.93 -5.22 -30.67
N ILE A 276 22.69 -4.28 -29.76
CA ILE A 276 21.57 -4.34 -28.83
C ILE A 276 20.38 -3.74 -29.54
N LEU A 277 19.39 -4.57 -29.88
CA LEU A 277 18.13 -4.10 -30.46
C LEU A 277 17.16 -3.67 -29.36
N ASP A 278 17.03 -4.53 -28.35
CA ASP A 278 16.28 -4.25 -27.14
C ASP A 278 17.20 -4.43 -25.94
N GLY A 279 17.45 -3.31 -25.25
CA GLY A 279 18.47 -3.21 -24.22
C GLY A 279 17.91 -3.07 -22.81
N GLU A 280 16.59 -3.09 -22.62
CA GLU A 280 15.98 -2.91 -21.31
C GLU A 280 14.82 -3.88 -21.15
N ALA A 281 14.85 -4.68 -20.10
CA ALA A 281 13.70 -5.47 -19.67
C ALA A 281 13.13 -4.94 -18.37
N VAL A 282 11.82 -4.98 -18.25
CA VAL A 282 11.06 -4.69 -17.03
C VAL A 282 10.88 -5.99 -16.23
N GLY A 283 11.30 -5.96 -14.98
CA GLY A 283 10.95 -6.96 -13.97
C GLY A 283 9.78 -6.46 -13.15
N THR A 284 8.66 -7.16 -13.17
CA THR A 284 7.50 -6.90 -12.29
C THR A 284 7.54 -7.85 -11.10
N ILE A 285 7.57 -7.30 -9.90
CA ILE A 285 7.41 -8.01 -8.64
C ILE A 285 5.92 -7.89 -8.28
N ILE A 286 5.24 -9.02 -8.16
CA ILE A 286 3.82 -9.10 -7.85
C ILE A 286 3.70 -9.41 -6.36
N ASP A 287 3.01 -8.53 -5.65
CA ASP A 287 2.70 -8.72 -4.23
C ASP A 287 1.69 -9.88 -4.08
N ASP A 288 1.99 -10.78 -3.16
CA ASP A 288 1.12 -11.91 -2.81
C ASP A 288 0.71 -11.94 -1.34
N ASP A 289 0.87 -10.81 -0.66
CA ASP A 289 0.57 -10.65 0.75
C ASP A 289 -0.86 -10.09 0.97
N GLY A 290 -1.36 -10.33 2.18
CA GLY A 290 -2.72 -9.97 2.55
C GLY A 290 -2.76 -8.67 3.31
N LEU A 291 -3.88 -7.94 3.18
CA LEU A 291 -4.13 -6.74 3.97
C LEU A 291 -3.79 -6.94 5.47
N PRO A 292 -3.15 -5.96 6.10
CA PRO A 292 -2.74 -6.07 7.50
C PRO A 292 -3.95 -6.13 8.45
N SER A 293 -3.73 -6.66 9.64
CA SER A 293 -4.74 -6.83 10.69
C SER A 293 -4.58 -5.80 11.81
N LEU A 294 -5.69 -5.17 12.20
CA LEU A 294 -5.80 -4.23 13.32
C LEU A 294 -6.36 -4.91 14.57
N THR A 295 -5.72 -4.64 15.71
CA THR A 295 -6.21 -5.00 17.05
C THR A 295 -5.98 -3.86 18.03
N ILE A 296 -6.77 -3.80 19.11
CA ILE A 296 -6.63 -2.81 20.19
C ILE A 296 -6.60 -3.53 21.53
N ALA A 297 -5.74 -3.08 22.45
CA ALA A 297 -5.61 -3.70 23.77
C ALA A 297 -6.40 -2.95 24.84
N ASP A 298 -7.01 -3.71 25.77
CA ASP A 298 -7.63 -3.20 26.99
C ASP A 298 -6.66 -2.34 27.82
N GLN A 299 -7.22 -1.45 28.63
CA GLN A 299 -6.44 -0.66 29.58
C GLN A 299 -7.07 -0.54 30.96
N MET A 300 -6.19 -0.41 31.95
CA MET A 300 -6.57 -0.10 33.33
C MET A 300 -5.82 1.14 33.80
N VAL A 301 -6.55 2.05 34.44
CA VAL A 301 -6.03 3.34 34.87
C VAL A 301 -6.60 3.71 36.24
N LEU A 302 -5.77 4.28 37.10
CA LEU A 302 -6.21 4.91 38.35
C LEU A 302 -6.83 6.27 38.03
N GLU A 303 -8.00 6.53 38.57
CA GLU A 303 -8.78 7.76 38.42
C GLU A 303 -7.99 8.99 38.90
N GLY A 304 -7.58 8.97 40.17
CA GLY A 304 -6.84 10.05 40.80
C GLY A 304 -7.76 11.16 41.31
N ASN A 305 -7.26 11.92 42.28
CA ASN A 305 -8.12 12.81 43.07
C ASN A 305 -8.52 14.16 42.41
N SER A 306 -7.96 14.47 41.22
CA SER A 306 -8.24 15.72 40.49
C SER A 306 -7.59 15.76 39.10
N GLY A 307 -8.13 16.61 38.23
CA GLY A 307 -7.55 16.89 36.91
C GLY A 307 -7.87 15.78 35.91
N ALA A 308 -7.07 15.70 34.84
CA ALA A 308 -7.26 14.66 33.83
C ALA A 308 -5.97 13.86 33.61
N LYS A 309 -6.11 12.53 33.58
CA LYS A 309 -5.04 11.58 33.25
C LYS A 309 -5.47 10.72 32.08
N ASN A 310 -4.57 10.42 31.15
CA ASN A 310 -4.95 9.62 29.99
C ASN A 310 -4.88 8.11 30.29
N ALA A 311 -5.94 7.38 29.93
CA ALA A 311 -5.86 5.97 29.58
C ALA A 311 -5.33 5.85 28.15
N VAL A 312 -4.25 5.09 27.95
CA VAL A 312 -3.54 5.01 26.66
C VAL A 312 -3.67 3.60 26.08
N PHE A 313 -4.57 3.45 25.11
CA PHE A 313 -4.89 2.19 24.44
C PHE A 313 -3.93 1.98 23.27
N ALA A 314 -3.21 0.85 23.27
CA ALA A 314 -2.34 0.48 22.17
C ALA A 314 -3.16 -0.14 21.03
N VAL A 315 -2.98 0.39 19.83
CA VAL A 315 -3.53 -0.16 18.58
C VAL A 315 -2.38 -0.69 17.74
N THR A 316 -2.45 -1.96 17.36
CA THR A 316 -1.41 -2.64 16.59
C THR A 316 -1.90 -3.00 15.19
N LEU A 317 -1.02 -2.86 14.22
CA LEU A 317 -1.18 -3.24 12.81
C LEU A 317 -0.11 -4.27 12.48
N SER A 318 -0.49 -5.44 11.96
CA SER A 318 0.46 -6.50 11.58
C SER A 318 -0.07 -7.31 10.39
N PRO A 319 0.76 -7.62 9.38
CA PRO A 319 2.10 -7.06 9.10
C PRO A 319 2.08 -5.54 8.82
N ALA A 320 3.20 -4.94 8.42
CA ALA A 320 3.16 -3.54 8.01
C ALA A 320 2.50 -3.42 6.61
N SER A 321 2.28 -2.19 6.16
CA SER A 321 1.79 -1.92 4.81
C SER A 321 2.57 -0.76 4.22
N ALA A 322 2.84 -0.83 2.91
CA ALA A 322 3.41 0.27 2.14
C ALA A 322 2.37 1.37 1.86
N ASP A 323 1.10 1.07 2.07
CA ASP A 323 -0.01 2.00 1.96
C ASP A 323 -0.34 2.70 3.29
N THR A 324 -1.05 3.83 3.20
CA THR A 324 -1.59 4.49 4.39
C THR A 324 -2.81 3.74 4.90
N VAL A 325 -2.75 3.27 6.15
CA VAL A 325 -3.88 2.61 6.84
C VAL A 325 -4.61 3.62 7.73
N THR A 326 -5.93 3.67 7.62
CA THR A 326 -6.79 4.52 8.47
C THR A 326 -7.84 3.70 9.19
N VAL A 327 -8.14 4.02 10.45
CA VAL A 327 -9.24 3.41 11.20
C VAL A 327 -9.89 4.45 12.11
N ASN A 328 -11.22 4.49 12.14
CA ASN A 328 -11.95 5.38 13.04
C ASN A 328 -12.05 4.74 14.42
N TYR A 329 -12.07 5.57 15.46
CA TYR A 329 -12.38 5.13 16.82
C TYR A 329 -13.41 6.04 17.49
N THR A 330 -14.15 5.48 18.43
CA THR A 330 -15.07 6.22 19.32
C THR A 330 -15.12 5.54 20.67
N THR A 331 -15.28 6.32 21.74
CA THR A 331 -15.63 5.77 23.04
C THR A 331 -17.14 5.56 23.18
N ILE A 332 -17.51 4.54 23.95
CA ILE A 332 -18.88 4.16 24.31
C ILE A 332 -18.93 3.98 25.83
N ALA A 333 -19.89 4.64 26.47
CA ALA A 333 -20.07 4.56 27.92
C ALA A 333 -20.44 3.13 28.35
N GLY A 334 -19.89 2.70 29.48
CA GLY A 334 -20.23 1.46 30.15
C GLY A 334 -20.87 1.76 31.51
N SER A 335 -20.24 1.32 32.60
CA SER A 335 -20.59 1.81 33.93
C SER A 335 -20.02 3.21 34.17
N ALA A 336 -18.85 3.51 33.58
CA ALA A 336 -18.31 4.87 33.53
C ALA A 336 -19.13 5.71 32.53
N ALA A 337 -19.62 6.86 32.98
CA ALA A 337 -20.33 7.89 32.27
C ALA A 337 -19.39 8.94 31.64
N ALA A 338 -19.62 9.24 30.37
CA ALA A 338 -18.91 10.31 29.68
C ALA A 338 -19.28 11.69 30.26
N GLY A 339 -18.27 12.49 30.59
CA GLY A 339 -18.40 13.82 31.18
C GLY A 339 -18.28 13.86 32.70
N GLU A 340 -18.45 12.71 33.36
CA GLU A 340 -18.21 12.56 34.80
C GLU A 340 -16.88 11.81 35.02
N ASP A 341 -16.74 10.58 34.50
CA ASP A 341 -15.56 9.73 34.79
C ASP A 341 -14.50 9.77 33.67
N TYR A 342 -14.93 10.07 32.44
CA TYR A 342 -14.01 10.25 31.31
C TYR A 342 -14.54 11.24 30.25
N THR A 343 -13.64 11.82 29.47
CA THR A 343 -14.00 12.66 28.32
C THR A 343 -14.18 11.78 27.08
N ALA A 344 -15.37 11.80 26.47
CA ALA A 344 -15.61 11.07 25.24
C ALA A 344 -14.74 11.57 24.08
N VAL A 345 -14.17 10.64 23.32
CA VAL A 345 -13.31 10.93 22.17
C VAL A 345 -13.79 10.14 20.96
N SER A 346 -13.72 10.77 19.79
CA SER A 346 -13.90 10.11 18.50
C SER A 346 -13.05 10.81 17.46
N ASP A 347 -12.26 10.04 16.74
CA ASP A 347 -11.36 10.54 15.71
C ASP A 347 -10.96 9.41 14.74
N THR A 348 -10.04 9.71 13.82
CA THR A 348 -9.39 8.75 12.92
C THR A 348 -7.93 8.56 13.30
N LEU A 349 -7.51 7.31 13.42
CA LEU A 349 -6.11 6.92 13.57
C LEU A 349 -5.51 6.64 12.20
N THR A 350 -4.31 7.17 11.95
CA THR A 350 -3.60 7.00 10.68
C THR A 350 -2.22 6.40 10.93
N PHE A 351 -1.96 5.26 10.31
CA PHE A 351 -0.65 4.63 10.20
C PHE A 351 -0.05 5.06 8.86
N THR A 352 1.08 5.75 8.90
CA THR A 352 1.85 6.01 7.68
C THR A 352 2.57 4.73 7.25
N PRO A 353 2.99 4.60 5.98
CA PRO A 353 3.69 3.40 5.50
C PRO A 353 4.78 2.91 6.45
N GLY A 354 4.84 1.59 6.67
CA GLY A 354 5.77 0.91 7.57
C GLY A 354 5.46 1.02 9.09
N GLN A 355 4.40 1.72 9.51
CA GLN A 355 4.03 1.80 10.94
C GLN A 355 3.15 0.64 11.38
N THR A 356 3.51 0.00 12.51
CA THR A 356 2.78 -1.15 13.08
C THR A 356 2.12 -0.86 14.44
N GLY A 357 2.29 0.34 14.99
CA GLY A 357 1.77 0.70 16.31
C GLY A 357 1.38 2.17 16.44
N LYS A 358 0.23 2.40 17.08
CA LYS A 358 -0.30 3.73 17.45
C LYS A 358 -1.00 3.65 18.80
N GLU A 359 -1.31 4.82 19.35
CA GLU A 359 -1.99 4.93 20.64
C GLU A 359 -3.22 5.82 20.52
N ILE A 360 -4.26 5.46 21.27
CA ILE A 360 -5.45 6.29 21.50
C ILE A 360 -5.42 6.72 22.97
N ALA A 361 -5.45 8.03 23.20
CA ALA A 361 -5.48 8.60 24.55
C ALA A 361 -6.92 9.05 24.89
N VAL A 362 -7.47 8.49 25.97
CA VAL A 362 -8.77 8.89 26.52
C VAL A 362 -8.55 9.59 27.86
N PRO A 363 -8.92 10.88 28.02
CA PRO A 363 -8.81 11.57 29.30
C PRO A 363 -9.80 11.02 30.31
N ILE A 364 -9.29 10.57 31.45
CA ILE A 364 -10.02 10.16 32.66
C ILE A 364 -10.11 11.39 33.56
N ILE A 365 -11.29 11.64 34.11
CA ILE A 365 -11.58 12.78 34.96
C ILE A 365 -11.43 12.28 36.40
N GLY A 366 -10.51 12.89 37.14
CA GLY A 366 -10.32 12.56 38.54
C GLY A 366 -11.18 13.42 39.46
N ASP A 367 -11.80 12.82 40.47
CA ASP A 367 -12.52 13.55 41.53
C ASP A 367 -12.26 12.95 42.93
N VAL A 368 -13.16 13.11 43.89
CA VAL A 368 -12.95 12.60 45.26
C VAL A 368 -14.12 11.73 45.72
N VAL A 369 -15.11 11.49 44.88
CA VAL A 369 -16.29 10.69 45.19
C VAL A 369 -15.86 9.23 45.31
N ASP A 370 -16.50 8.47 46.20
CA ASP A 370 -16.30 7.02 46.30
C ASP A 370 -17.36 6.30 45.46
N GLU A 371 -16.98 5.79 44.30
CA GLU A 371 -17.79 4.98 43.38
C GLU A 371 -17.89 3.53 43.87
N GLY A 372 -16.91 3.08 44.65
CA GLY A 372 -16.86 1.82 45.37
C GLY A 372 -16.46 0.60 44.54
N VAL A 373 -16.79 0.58 43.24
CA VAL A 373 -16.36 -0.47 42.30
C VAL A 373 -15.65 0.12 41.10
N GLN A 374 -14.73 -0.65 40.51
CA GLN A 374 -14.12 -0.29 39.23
C GLN A 374 -15.19 -0.06 38.16
N GLU A 375 -15.03 1.03 37.43
CA GLU A 375 -15.91 1.38 36.34
C GLU A 375 -15.29 1.09 34.97
N THR A 376 -16.13 0.94 33.94
CA THR A 376 -15.67 0.58 32.60
C THR A 376 -16.32 1.41 31.51
N PHE A 377 -15.56 1.68 30.45
CA PHE A 377 -16.03 2.16 29.15
C PHE A 377 -15.36 1.36 28.02
N THR A 378 -15.80 1.53 26.78
CA THR A 378 -15.24 0.82 25.62
C THR A 378 -14.70 1.79 24.58
N VAL A 379 -13.52 1.50 24.01
CA VAL A 379 -13.01 2.11 22.78
C VAL A 379 -13.32 1.15 21.63
N MET A 380 -14.05 1.62 20.61
CA MET A 380 -14.48 0.80 19.48
C MET A 380 -13.84 1.28 18.18
N LEU A 381 -13.16 0.38 17.48
CA LEU A 381 -12.61 0.60 16.13
C LEU A 381 -13.66 0.35 15.05
N SER A 382 -13.64 1.14 13.98
CA SER A 382 -14.56 1.00 12.84
C SER A 382 -13.99 1.58 11.55
N ASN A 383 -14.60 1.24 10.40
CA ASN A 383 -14.28 1.80 9.08
C ASN A 383 -12.77 1.78 8.73
N ALA A 384 -12.12 0.64 8.91
CA ALA A 384 -10.73 0.48 8.48
C ALA A 384 -10.62 0.58 6.94
N GLY A 385 -9.61 1.31 6.48
CA GLY A 385 -9.17 1.36 5.09
C GLY A 385 -7.77 0.76 4.98
N ASN A 386 -7.56 -0.07 3.94
CA ASN A 386 -6.31 -0.82 3.70
C ASN A 386 -5.89 -1.74 4.86
N ALA A 387 -6.85 -2.19 5.67
CA ALA A 387 -6.63 -3.15 6.75
C ALA A 387 -7.93 -3.87 7.10
N THR A 388 -7.81 -5.00 7.79
CA THR A 388 -8.92 -5.72 8.39
C THR A 388 -8.93 -5.53 9.90
N ILE A 389 -10.11 -5.36 10.52
CA ILE A 389 -10.21 -5.28 11.98
C ILE A 389 -10.47 -6.68 12.52
N VAL A 390 -9.51 -7.23 13.25
CA VAL A 390 -9.62 -8.56 13.88
C VAL A 390 -10.16 -8.43 15.30
N ASP A 391 -9.68 -7.42 16.04
CA ASP A 391 -10.23 -7.04 17.34
C ASP A 391 -10.62 -5.57 17.31
N ASN A 392 -11.91 -5.32 17.47
CA ASN A 392 -12.49 -4.00 17.31
C ASN A 392 -12.83 -3.29 18.62
N GLN A 393 -12.55 -3.90 19.77
CA GLN A 393 -12.99 -3.40 21.06
C GLN A 393 -11.88 -3.50 22.11
N ALA A 394 -11.65 -2.40 22.82
CA ALA A 394 -10.87 -2.42 24.05
C ALA A 394 -11.70 -1.87 25.21
N ILE A 395 -11.62 -2.55 26.34
CA ILE A 395 -12.24 -2.16 27.60
C ILE A 395 -11.27 -1.26 28.35
N GLY A 396 -11.72 -0.05 28.68
CA GLY A 396 -11.08 0.86 29.61
C GLY A 396 -11.65 0.68 31.00
N THR A 397 -10.83 0.29 31.96
CA THR A 397 -11.20 0.13 33.38
C THR A 397 -10.63 1.27 34.19
N ILE A 398 -11.49 2.02 34.86
CA ILE A 398 -11.15 3.09 35.79
C ILE A 398 -11.21 2.50 37.20
N THR A 399 -10.08 2.56 37.91
CA THR A 399 -9.98 2.14 39.30
C THR A 399 -10.11 3.37 40.18
N ASP A 400 -11.22 3.42 40.90
CA ASP A 400 -11.50 4.34 42.01
C ASP A 400 -10.38 4.23 43.07
N ASP A 401 -9.84 5.38 43.47
CA ASP A 401 -8.81 5.52 44.51
C ASP A 401 -9.29 6.27 45.76
N ASP A 402 -10.58 6.53 45.85
CA ASP A 402 -11.26 7.18 46.94
C ASP A 402 -11.93 6.19 47.89
N SER A 403 -12.25 6.67 49.09
CA SER A 403 -12.83 5.85 50.13
C SER A 403 -13.56 6.71 51.15
N ALA A 404 -14.87 6.64 51.12
CA ALA A 404 -15.76 7.30 52.05
C ALA A 404 -15.65 6.64 53.44
N ARG A 405 -15.41 7.45 54.47
CA ARG A 405 -15.24 7.00 55.86
C ARG A 405 -16.17 7.78 56.76
N LEU A 406 -16.90 7.07 57.62
CA LEU A 406 -17.78 7.70 58.59
C LEU A 406 -17.01 8.18 59.81
N SER A 407 -17.34 9.38 60.26
CA SER A 407 -16.88 9.95 61.52
C SER A 407 -18.07 10.46 62.31
N GLN A 408 -18.21 9.98 63.53
CA GLN A 408 -19.12 10.61 64.49
C GLN A 408 -18.46 11.88 65.06
N GLY A 409 -19.16 13.01 65.03
CA GLY A 409 -18.67 14.27 65.58
C GLY A 409 -18.63 14.29 67.12
N VAL A 410 -18.06 15.35 67.68
CA VAL A 410 -18.13 15.60 69.14
C VAL A 410 -19.58 15.82 69.55
N GLY A 411 -19.97 15.26 70.70
CA GLY A 411 -21.35 15.34 71.17
C GLY A 411 -21.66 16.74 71.70
N PRO A 412 -22.95 17.11 71.73
CA PRO A 412 -23.37 18.43 72.14
C PRO A 412 -23.30 18.62 73.66
N GLN A 413 -23.24 19.87 74.10
CA GLN A 413 -23.55 20.26 75.47
C GLN A 413 -24.88 20.99 75.45
N VAL A 414 -25.87 20.50 76.19
CA VAL A 414 -27.25 20.97 76.09
C VAL A 414 -27.81 21.14 77.48
N LEU A 415 -28.49 22.25 77.73
CA LEU A 415 -29.28 22.42 78.95
C LEU A 415 -30.54 21.55 78.84
N GLU A 416 -30.84 20.74 79.85
CA GLU A 416 -31.99 19.82 79.82
C GLU A 416 -33.33 20.57 79.74
N GLY A 417 -33.39 21.74 80.38
CA GLY A 417 -34.56 22.62 80.41
C GLY A 417 -35.50 22.27 81.54
N ASN A 418 -36.35 23.22 81.94
CA ASN A 418 -37.15 23.07 83.16
C ASN A 418 -38.45 22.22 82.99
N SER A 419 -38.69 21.63 81.81
CA SER A 419 -39.83 20.73 81.53
C SER A 419 -39.80 20.22 80.08
N GLY A 420 -40.36 19.04 79.82
CA GLY A 420 -40.58 18.54 78.46
C GLY A 420 -39.35 17.85 77.91
N THR A 421 -39.09 17.95 76.60
CA THR A 421 -37.87 17.41 76.00
C THR A 421 -37.08 18.43 75.20
N THR A 422 -35.75 18.32 75.25
CA THR A 422 -34.81 19.14 74.51
C THR A 422 -33.92 18.26 73.63
N PRO A 423 -33.84 18.48 72.30
CA PRO A 423 -33.08 17.59 71.41
C PRO A 423 -31.57 17.83 71.50
N ALA A 424 -30.81 16.81 71.90
CA ALA A 424 -29.37 16.74 71.71
C ALA A 424 -29.04 16.24 70.30
N VAL A 425 -28.52 17.13 69.45
CA VAL A 425 -28.23 16.83 68.03
C VAL A 425 -26.81 16.28 67.87
N PHE A 426 -26.69 15.07 67.34
CA PHE A 426 -25.43 14.44 66.97
C PHE A 426 -25.23 14.52 65.46
N THR A 427 -24.01 14.81 65.03
CA THR A 427 -23.64 14.90 63.62
C THR A 427 -22.76 13.72 63.22
N VAL A 428 -23.07 13.09 62.09
CA VAL A 428 -22.25 12.06 61.45
C VAL A 428 -21.87 12.54 60.06
N THR A 429 -20.58 12.49 59.74
CA THR A 429 -20.02 13.00 58.47
C THR A 429 -19.30 11.90 57.71
N LEU A 430 -19.32 11.98 56.38
CA LEU A 430 -18.43 11.24 55.49
C LEU A 430 -17.18 12.07 55.17
N SER A 431 -16.01 11.41 55.07
CA SER A 431 -14.75 12.05 54.68
C SER A 431 -14.79 12.60 53.24
N THR A 432 -15.58 11.98 52.38
CA THR A 432 -15.82 12.37 50.99
C THR A 432 -17.21 11.87 50.56
N PRO A 433 -17.87 12.46 49.53
CA PRO A 433 -19.15 11.95 49.05
C PRO A 433 -19.02 10.51 48.51
N ALA A 434 -20.12 9.76 48.48
CA ALA A 434 -20.17 8.46 47.82
C ALA A 434 -21.21 8.49 46.68
N ALA A 435 -20.96 7.76 45.59
CA ALA A 435 -21.91 7.60 44.47
C ALA A 435 -23.03 6.59 44.79
N PHE A 436 -22.90 5.85 45.88
CA PHE A 436 -23.87 4.87 46.37
C PHE A 436 -24.47 5.27 47.72
N VAL A 437 -25.54 4.56 48.12
CA VAL A 437 -26.20 4.79 49.41
C VAL A 437 -25.31 4.29 50.56
N VAL A 438 -25.01 5.16 51.53
CA VAL A 438 -24.31 4.78 52.77
C VAL A 438 -25.31 4.67 53.91
N THR A 439 -25.28 3.56 54.64
CA THR A 439 -26.13 3.33 55.82
C THR A 439 -25.28 3.11 57.06
N VAL A 440 -25.71 3.64 58.20
CA VAL A 440 -25.06 3.41 59.49
C VAL A 440 -26.09 3.46 60.61
N ASP A 441 -26.04 2.49 61.52
CA ASP A 441 -26.90 2.46 62.70
C ASP A 441 -26.32 3.35 63.79
N PHE A 442 -27.18 3.99 64.58
CA PHE A 442 -26.81 4.70 65.80
C PHE A 442 -27.61 4.13 66.97
N GLU A 443 -26.97 4.10 68.14
CA GLU A 443 -27.59 3.74 69.40
C GLU A 443 -27.00 4.55 70.55
N VAL A 444 -27.79 4.74 71.60
CA VAL A 444 -27.23 5.20 72.87
C VAL A 444 -26.43 4.05 73.47
N ASN A 445 -25.17 4.32 73.79
CA ASN A 445 -24.33 3.41 74.54
C ASN A 445 -24.16 3.96 75.96
N PRO A 446 -24.89 3.43 76.95
CA PRO A 446 -24.76 3.87 78.35
C PRO A 446 -23.45 3.36 79.01
N GLY A 447 -22.35 3.26 78.26
CA GLY A 447 -21.12 2.56 78.62
C GLY A 447 -20.47 2.98 79.95
N ALA A 448 -20.86 2.29 81.03
CA ALA A 448 -20.14 1.82 82.23
C ALA A 448 -19.09 2.70 82.97
N THR A 449 -18.82 3.95 82.58
CA THR A 449 -17.64 4.67 83.09
C THR A 449 -17.81 6.03 83.74
N ASP A 450 -18.96 6.72 83.79
CA ASP A 450 -19.06 7.96 84.61
C ASP A 450 -20.49 8.45 84.84
N ILE A 451 -20.67 9.20 85.96
CA ILE A 451 -21.75 10.14 86.37
C ILE A 451 -22.98 10.13 85.45
N GLY A 452 -23.67 8.99 85.44
CA GLY A 452 -24.41 8.56 84.25
C GLY A 452 -25.85 9.01 84.24
N ALA A 453 -26.20 9.69 83.15
CA ALA A 453 -27.58 9.90 82.77
C ALA A 453 -28.31 8.55 82.62
N THR A 454 -29.54 8.51 83.09
CA THR A 454 -30.45 7.37 83.14
C THR A 454 -31.51 7.49 82.05
N ALA A 455 -31.60 6.44 81.22
CA ALA A 455 -32.66 6.36 80.23
C ALA A 455 -34.05 6.38 80.89
N GLY A 456 -34.92 7.26 80.41
CA GLY A 456 -36.28 7.46 80.91
C GLY A 456 -36.40 8.50 82.03
N GLU A 457 -35.29 8.94 82.62
CA GLU A 457 -35.25 10.05 83.57
C GLU A 457 -34.58 11.27 82.93
N ASP A 458 -33.40 11.11 82.32
CA ASP A 458 -32.57 12.22 81.82
C ASP A 458 -32.56 12.31 80.28
N TYR A 459 -32.81 11.18 79.60
CA TYR A 459 -32.96 11.11 78.15
C TYR A 459 -33.88 9.98 77.69
N ILE A 460 -34.38 10.09 76.46
CA ILE A 460 -35.15 9.03 75.79
C ILE A 460 -34.19 8.14 74.98
N ASP A 461 -34.04 6.90 75.41
CA ASP A 461 -33.23 5.90 74.69
C ASP A 461 -33.74 5.70 73.26
N THR A 462 -32.91 6.06 72.28
CA THR A 462 -33.26 6.13 70.87
C THR A 462 -32.16 5.47 70.04
N ALA A 463 -32.55 4.55 69.17
CA ALA A 463 -31.69 3.94 68.18
C ALA A 463 -32.35 4.02 66.79
N GLY A 464 -31.55 3.96 65.74
CA GLY A 464 -32.06 4.01 64.38
C GLY A 464 -30.95 3.88 63.34
N THR A 465 -31.32 4.05 62.07
CA THR A 465 -30.39 3.99 60.94
C THR A 465 -30.36 5.34 60.24
N LEU A 466 -29.17 5.89 60.05
CA LEU A 466 -28.92 7.00 59.14
C LEU A 466 -28.73 6.47 57.72
N THR A 467 -29.31 7.15 56.74
CA THR A 467 -29.14 6.85 55.32
C THR A 467 -28.66 8.10 54.59
N PHE A 468 -27.43 8.07 54.09
CA PHE A 468 -26.84 9.06 53.21
C PHE A 468 -27.20 8.65 51.77
N GLN A 469 -27.91 9.53 51.05
CA GLN A 469 -28.12 9.37 49.62
C GLN A 469 -26.81 9.70 48.88
N PRO A 470 -26.65 9.25 47.61
CA PRO A 470 -25.48 9.62 46.82
C PRO A 470 -25.20 11.13 46.85
N GLY A 471 -23.94 11.49 47.10
CA GLY A 471 -23.50 12.88 47.25
C GLY A 471 -23.71 13.52 48.64
N ASP A 472 -24.50 12.91 49.53
CA ASP A 472 -24.65 13.42 50.91
C ASP A 472 -23.33 13.24 51.68
N THR A 473 -22.87 14.27 52.40
CA THR A 473 -21.67 14.19 53.26
C THR A 473 -21.96 14.33 54.74
N THR A 474 -23.17 14.74 55.12
CA THR A 474 -23.54 14.96 56.53
C THR A 474 -24.98 14.55 56.79
N LYS A 475 -25.20 13.82 57.89
CA LYS A 475 -26.52 13.56 58.47
C LYS A 475 -26.47 13.82 59.97
N THR A 476 -27.65 14.01 60.56
CA THR A 476 -27.80 14.20 62.01
C THR A 476 -28.86 13.25 62.55
N PHE A 477 -28.73 12.89 63.83
CA PHE A 477 -29.77 12.26 64.62
C PHE A 477 -29.91 12.98 65.96
N THR A 478 -31.02 12.79 66.65
CA THR A 478 -31.30 13.43 67.93
C THR A 478 -31.56 12.41 69.01
N ILE A 479 -31.05 12.69 70.21
CA ILE A 479 -31.47 12.05 71.45
C ILE A 479 -32.20 13.11 72.26
N ASP A 480 -33.46 12.86 72.63
CA ASP A 480 -34.26 13.82 73.37
C ASP A 480 -33.88 13.74 74.86
N LEU A 481 -33.42 14.85 75.42
CA LEU A 481 -33.17 15.02 76.86
C LEU A 481 -34.49 15.33 77.56
N ILE A 482 -34.70 14.80 78.76
CA ILE A 482 -35.91 15.01 79.53
C ILE A 482 -35.61 16.11 80.54
N GLY A 483 -36.35 17.21 80.47
CA GLY A 483 -36.17 18.35 81.38
C GLY A 483 -37.11 18.29 82.57
N ASP A 484 -36.64 18.65 83.76
CA ASP A 484 -37.45 18.69 84.98
C ASP A 484 -37.21 19.96 85.84
N ASN A 485 -37.37 19.92 87.17
CA ASN A 485 -37.07 21.09 88.03
C ASN A 485 -36.22 20.66 89.24
N ILE A 486 -35.49 19.55 89.11
CA ILE A 486 -34.73 18.90 90.16
C ILE A 486 -33.27 19.32 90.01
N MET A 487 -32.73 19.90 91.08
CA MET A 487 -31.31 20.24 91.10
C MET A 487 -30.45 18.97 91.14
N GLU A 488 -29.81 18.67 90.01
CA GLU A 488 -28.94 17.51 89.79
C GLU A 488 -27.53 17.94 89.33
N PRO A 489 -26.50 17.07 89.44
CA PRO A 489 -25.19 17.36 88.84
C PRO A 489 -25.27 17.32 87.30
N ASP A 490 -24.36 18.00 86.60
CA ASP A 490 -24.20 17.79 85.15
C ASP A 490 -23.88 16.31 84.87
N GLU A 491 -24.55 15.75 83.88
CA GLU A 491 -24.49 14.33 83.54
C GLU A 491 -23.98 14.11 82.12
N ILE A 492 -23.59 12.87 81.83
CA ILE A 492 -23.16 12.49 80.48
C ILE A 492 -23.78 11.18 80.02
N PHE A 493 -23.96 11.05 78.72
CA PHE A 493 -24.19 9.78 78.03
C PHE A 493 -23.36 9.74 76.74
N SER A 494 -23.18 8.55 76.18
CA SER A 494 -22.49 8.39 74.89
C SER A 494 -23.39 7.75 73.85
N THR A 495 -23.15 8.05 72.59
CA THR A 495 -23.74 7.35 71.45
C THR A 495 -22.64 6.66 70.67
N LEU A 496 -22.98 5.52 70.05
CA LEU A 496 -22.11 4.80 69.13
C LEU A 496 -22.79 4.70 67.76
N ILE A 497 -21.96 4.53 66.74
CA ILE A 497 -22.40 4.15 65.40
C ILE A 497 -21.89 2.74 65.05
N SER A 498 -22.70 1.96 64.35
CA SER A 498 -22.39 0.55 64.03
C SER A 498 -23.02 0.11 62.70
N ASN A 499 -22.75 -1.14 62.28
CA ASN A 499 -23.32 -1.77 61.07
C ASN A 499 -23.21 -0.93 59.77
N ALA A 500 -22.14 -0.14 59.64
CA ALA A 500 -21.93 0.67 58.45
C ALA A 500 -21.49 -0.16 57.25
N ASN A 501 -21.94 0.22 56.04
CA ASN A 501 -21.47 -0.37 54.77
C ASN A 501 -20.18 0.29 54.23
N VAL A 502 -19.65 1.28 54.94
CA VAL A 502 -18.33 1.89 54.72
C VAL A 502 -17.53 1.90 56.03
N PRO A 503 -16.20 2.04 56.01
CA PRO A 503 -15.39 2.05 57.23
C PRO A 503 -15.77 3.19 58.19
N ILE A 504 -15.80 2.89 59.49
CA ILE A 504 -15.97 3.88 60.56
C ILE A 504 -14.58 4.28 61.08
N SER A 505 -14.22 5.55 60.91
CA SER A 505 -12.93 6.10 61.36
C SER A 505 -12.98 6.66 62.78
N VAL A 506 -14.11 7.22 63.20
CA VAL A 506 -14.33 7.71 64.57
C VAL A 506 -15.69 7.22 65.05
N ASN A 507 -15.69 6.52 66.18
CA ASN A 507 -16.88 5.95 66.81
C ASN A 507 -16.91 6.33 68.28
N GLY A 508 -18.06 6.80 68.75
CA GLY A 508 -18.22 7.31 70.12
C GLY A 508 -18.33 8.82 70.13
N SER A 509 -19.44 9.29 70.66
CA SER A 509 -19.69 10.72 70.88
C SER A 509 -20.32 10.92 72.25
N ILE A 510 -19.69 11.74 73.08
CA ILE A 510 -20.14 12.03 74.45
C ILE A 510 -20.94 13.33 74.44
N ALA A 511 -22.19 13.27 74.93
CA ALA A 511 -23.00 14.44 75.19
C ALA A 511 -22.98 14.80 76.68
N TYR A 512 -23.09 16.10 76.95
CA TYR A 512 -23.23 16.65 78.30
C TYR A 512 -24.64 17.19 78.47
N ILE A 513 -25.33 16.67 79.48
CA ILE A 513 -26.60 17.20 79.98
C ILE A 513 -26.22 18.20 81.07
N LEU A 514 -26.47 19.48 80.80
CA LEU A 514 -26.17 20.56 81.73
C LEU A 514 -27.43 20.90 82.52
N ASN A 515 -27.34 20.88 83.84
CA ASN A 515 -28.49 21.20 84.68
C ASN A 515 -28.73 22.72 84.70
N ASP A 516 -29.97 23.15 84.44
CA ASP A 516 -30.41 24.54 84.50
C ASP A 516 -31.37 24.88 85.67
N ASP A 517 -31.60 23.91 86.56
CA ASP A 517 -32.48 24.00 87.73
C ASP A 517 -31.80 24.63 88.93
N GLY A 518 -31.38 25.87 88.76
CA GLY A 518 -30.72 26.65 89.80
C GLY A 518 -31.20 28.09 89.81
N ASN A 519 -31.84 28.49 90.90
CA ASN A 519 -32.29 29.86 91.10
C ASN A 519 -31.09 30.79 91.39
N THR A 520 -30.23 31.08 90.39
CA THR A 520 -29.29 32.21 90.45
C THR A 520 -29.09 32.90 89.09
N LEU A 521 -29.66 34.11 89.03
CA LEU A 521 -29.59 35.14 88.00
C LEU A 521 -28.14 35.53 87.61
N TYR A 522 -27.71 35.27 86.37
CA TYR A 522 -26.54 35.94 85.76
C TYR A 522 -27.00 37.21 85.02
N LEU A 523 -26.58 38.39 85.51
CA LEU A 523 -26.69 39.66 84.79
C LEU A 523 -25.72 39.68 83.59
N PRO A 524 -26.08 40.23 82.43
CA PRO A 524 -25.17 40.36 81.31
C PRO A 524 -24.09 41.40 81.65
N LEU A 525 -22.83 40.97 81.75
CA LEU A 525 -21.69 41.90 81.74
C LEU A 525 -21.16 42.00 80.31
N VAL A 526 -21.56 43.09 79.64
CA VAL A 526 -20.85 43.58 78.46
C VAL A 526 -19.48 44.10 78.92
N VAL A 527 -18.41 43.50 78.42
CA VAL A 527 -17.10 44.15 78.40
C VAL A 527 -16.64 44.23 76.94
N LYS A 528 -16.16 45.43 76.59
CA LYS A 528 -15.78 45.92 75.27
C LYS A 528 -14.75 45.07 74.54
#